data_AF-A0A256ZYL4-F1
#
_entry.id   AF-A0A256ZYL4-F1
#
_cell.length_a   1.000
_cell.length_b   1.000
_cell.length_c   1.000
_cell.angle_alpha   90.00
_cell.angle_beta   90.00
_cell.angle_gamma   90.00
#
_symmetry.space_group_name_H-M   'P 1'
#
loop_
_entity.id
_entity.type
_entity.pdbx_description
1 polymer ?
#
loop_
_entity_poly.entity_id
_entity_poly.type
_entity_poly.pdbx_seq_one_letter_code
_entity_poly.pdbx_strand_id
1 'polypeptide(L)'
;MVQFSCLYRVNDDGDWETIVSIENGNIDLRELSRKFRSEFRASVIVKGNNLIIGKYVLEHKVAKIIRSLTSKKKRRRKIENII
;
A
#
# COMPACT_ATOMS: atom_id res chain seq x y z
N MET A 1 3.52 8.75 -10.84
CA MET A 1 4.17 7.61 -10.15
C MET A 1 3.80 7.73 -8.68
N VAL A 2 3.51 6.65 -7.96
CA VAL A 2 3.22 6.76 -6.50
C VAL A 2 4.55 6.72 -5.77
N GLN A 3 4.83 7.77 -4.99
CA GLN A 3 6.01 7.88 -4.15
C GLN A 3 5.62 7.49 -2.72
N PHE A 4 6.43 6.65 -2.10
CA PHE A 4 6.21 6.18 -0.75
C PHE A 4 7.55 5.90 -0.07
N SER A 5 7.54 5.90 1.26
CA SER A 5 8.66 5.49 2.10
C SER A 5 8.22 4.41 3.08
N CYS A 6 9.17 3.58 3.51
CA CYS A 6 8.96 2.54 4.53
C CYS A 6 9.84 2.83 5.75
N LEU A 7 9.22 2.92 6.92
CA LEU A 7 9.91 2.98 8.20
C LEU A 7 9.60 1.70 8.98
N TYR A 8 10.63 1.13 9.61
CA TYR A 8 10.53 -0.10 10.39
C TYR A 8 10.74 0.24 11.85
N ARG A 9 9.88 -0.28 12.73
CA ARG A 9 10.04 -0.15 14.17
C ARG A 9 9.59 -1.41 14.89
N VAL A 10 10.03 -1.54 16.13
CA VAL A 10 9.44 -2.45 17.12
C VAL A 10 8.50 -1.60 17.98
N ASN A 11 7.27 -2.06 18.19
CA ASN A 11 6.29 -1.37 19.03
C ASN A 11 6.52 -1.67 20.52
N ASP A 12 5.71 -1.06 21.39
CA ASP A 12 5.86 -1.21 22.85
C ASP A 12 5.65 -2.66 23.34
N ASP A 13 4.91 -3.46 22.58
CA ASP A 13 4.67 -4.88 22.86
C ASP A 13 5.82 -5.79 22.38
N GLY A 14 6.86 -5.23 21.75
CA GLY A 14 7.98 -5.99 21.18
C GLY A 14 7.73 -6.56 19.78
N ASP A 15 6.59 -6.23 19.17
CA ASP A 15 6.23 -6.69 17.82
C ASP A 15 6.75 -5.75 16.74
N TRP A 16 7.10 -6.33 15.59
CA TRP A 16 7.55 -5.56 14.43
C TRP A 16 6.39 -4.86 13.71
N GLU A 17 6.60 -3.60 13.37
CA GLU A 17 5.71 -2.81 12.53
C GLU A 17 6.44 -2.21 11.32
N THR A 18 5.74 -2.17 10.19
CA THR A 18 6.17 -1.45 8.99
C THR A 18 5.21 -0.31 8.73
N ILE A 19 5.71 0.92 8.75
CA ILE A 19 4.95 2.13 8.45
C ILE A 19 5.23 2.50 7.00
N VAL A 20 4.18 2.50 6.17
CA VAL A 20 4.22 2.91 4.78
C VAL A 20 3.61 4.29 4.65
N SER A 21 4.43 5.30 4.34
CA SER A 21 3.99 6.68 4.16
C SER A 21 3.79 6.97 2.68
N ILE A 22 2.59 7.39 2.28
CA ILE A 22 2.32 7.79 0.89
C ILE A 22 2.61 9.29 0.75
N GLU A 23 3.69 9.62 0.06
CA GLU A 23 4.19 11.00 -0.10
C GLU A 23 3.51 11.72 -1.27
N ASN A 24 3.30 11.00 -2.38
CA ASN A 24 2.67 11.56 -3.56
C ASN A 24 2.00 10.47 -4.41
N GLY A 25 0.93 10.85 -5.11
CA GLY A 25 0.22 10.02 -6.07
C GLY A 25 -1.24 9.72 -5.68
N ASN A 26 -2.07 9.48 -6.69
CA ASN A 26 -3.50 9.21 -6.52
C ASN A 26 -3.75 7.69 -6.34
N ILE A 27 -3.54 7.20 -5.13
CA ILE A 27 -3.84 5.83 -4.69
C ILE A 27 -4.94 5.83 -3.64
N ASP A 28 -5.88 4.91 -3.77
CA ASP A 28 -6.93 4.72 -2.76
C ASP A 28 -6.33 3.97 -1.56
N LEU A 29 -6.14 4.66 -0.44
CA LEU A 29 -5.60 4.10 0.80
C LEU A 29 -6.49 3.00 1.39
N ARG A 30 -7.80 3.04 1.13
CA ARG A 30 -8.74 2.00 1.56
C ARG A 30 -8.56 0.73 0.74
N GLU A 31 -8.38 0.84 -0.57
CA GLU A 31 -8.05 -0.31 -1.42
C GLU A 31 -6.66 -0.87 -1.07
N LEU A 32 -5.67 0.01 -0.89
CA LEU A 32 -4.31 -0.35 -0.54
C LEU A 32 -4.25 -1.11 0.80
N SER A 33 -4.92 -0.58 1.84
CA SER A 33 -4.97 -1.22 3.16
C SER A 33 -5.62 -2.60 3.12
N ARG A 34 -6.74 -2.76 2.40
CA ARG A 34 -7.37 -4.09 2.20
C ARG A 34 -6.41 -5.07 1.53
N LYS A 35 -5.65 -4.59 0.54
CA LYS A 35 -4.70 -5.42 -0.18
C LYS A 35 -3.48 -5.81 0.66
N PHE A 36 -2.96 -4.90 1.47
CA PHE A 36 -1.93 -5.21 2.46
C PHE A 36 -2.40 -6.25 3.48
N ARG A 37 -3.61 -6.11 4.03
CA ARG A 37 -4.17 -7.12 4.96
C ARG A 37 -4.24 -8.50 4.31
N SER A 38 -4.74 -8.56 3.08
CA SER A 38 -4.87 -9.82 2.34
C SER A 38 -3.51 -10.44 1.98
N GLU A 39 -2.58 -9.65 1.46
CA GLU A 39 -1.29 -10.16 0.95
C GLU A 39 -0.35 -10.55 2.09
N PHE A 40 -0.30 -9.75 3.16
CA PHE A 40 0.66 -9.95 4.24
C PHE A 40 0.08 -10.76 5.40
N ARG A 41 -1.23 -11.00 5.41
CA ARG A 41 -1.97 -11.65 6.50
C ARG A 41 -1.64 -11.00 7.85
N ALA A 42 -1.70 -9.68 7.88
CA ALA A 42 -1.33 -8.86 9.03
C ALA A 42 -2.39 -7.77 9.27
N SER A 43 -2.43 -7.26 10.51
CA SER A 43 -3.20 -6.06 10.82
C SER A 43 -2.66 -4.87 10.02
N VAL A 44 -3.55 -4.00 9.57
CA VAL A 44 -3.18 -2.77 8.89
C VAL A 44 -4.05 -1.63 9.39
N ILE A 45 -3.43 -0.58 9.90
CA ILE A 45 -4.09 0.62 10.42
C ILE A 45 -3.77 1.78 9.47
N VAL A 46 -4.79 2.56 9.11
CA VAL A 46 -4.62 3.76 8.29
C VAL A 46 -4.67 4.98 9.22
N LYS A 47 -3.62 5.80 9.23
CA LYS A 47 -3.52 7.05 9.98
C LYS A 47 -3.06 8.17 9.04
N GLY A 48 -3.97 9.02 8.60
CA GLY A 48 -3.67 10.03 7.58
C GLY A 48 -3.16 9.36 6.29
N ASN A 49 -1.96 9.74 5.85
CA ASN A 49 -1.31 9.17 4.67
C ASN A 49 -0.44 7.93 4.98
N ASN A 50 -0.46 7.45 6.22
CA ASN A 50 0.36 6.34 6.67
C ASN A 50 -0.46 5.06 6.80
N LEU A 51 0.11 3.94 6.35
CA LEU A 51 -0.41 2.59 6.60
C LEU A 51 0.57 1.84 7.50
N ILE A 52 0.13 1.51 8.70
CA ILE A 52 0.93 0.78 9.68
C ILE A 52 0.55 -0.70 9.53
N ILE A 53 1.50 -1.53 9.14
CA ILE A 53 1.36 -2.99 9.01
C ILE A 53 1.95 -3.60 10.26
N GLY A 54 1.18 -4.40 11.01
CA GLY A 54 1.63 -5.12 12.21
C GLY A 54 2.51 -6.33 11.87
N LYS A 55 3.54 -6.12 11.04
CA LYS A 55 4.52 -7.10 10.61
C LYS A 55 5.72 -6.39 9.99
N TYR A 56 6.90 -7.00 10.06
CA TYR A 56 8.05 -6.62 9.24
C TYR A 56 7.82 -7.00 7.76
N VAL A 57 7.77 -6.00 6.88
CA VAL A 57 7.52 -6.18 5.45
C VAL A 57 8.52 -5.38 4.62
N LEU A 58 9.40 -6.09 3.91
CA LEU A 58 10.38 -5.46 3.03
C LEU A 58 9.75 -4.54 1.98
N GLU A 59 10.39 -3.39 1.77
CA GLU A 59 9.95 -2.33 0.85
C GLU A 59 9.59 -2.83 -0.55
N HIS A 60 10.37 -3.76 -1.12
CA HIS A 60 10.10 -4.29 -2.45
C HIS A 60 8.75 -5.02 -2.56
N LYS A 61 8.25 -5.62 -1.46
CA LYS A 61 6.92 -6.26 -1.41
C LYS A 61 5.82 -5.21 -1.38
N VAL A 62 6.01 -4.13 -0.62
CA VAL A 62 5.13 -2.95 -0.60
C VAL A 62 5.05 -2.36 -2.01
N ALA A 63 6.21 -2.13 -2.64
CA ALA A 63 6.32 -1.61 -4.00
C ALA A 63 5.55 -2.46 -5.02
N LYS A 64 5.65 -3.80 -4.92
CA LYS A 64 4.95 -4.73 -5.81
C LYS A 64 3.44 -4.54 -5.74
N ILE A 65 2.88 -4.40 -4.54
CA ILE A 65 1.43 -4.18 -4.36
C ILE A 65 1.01 -2.81 -4.88
N ILE A 66 1.73 -1.75 -4.53
CA ILE A 66 1.44 -0.39 -5.01
C ILE A 66 1.45 -0.37 -6.54
N ARG A 67 2.50 -0.92 -7.18
CA ARG A 67 2.60 -1.04 -8.64
C ARG A 67 1.40 -1.77 -9.23
N SER A 68 0.98 -2.88 -8.62
CA SER A 68 -0.15 -3.67 -9.12
C SER A 68 -1.48 -2.91 -9.09
N LEU A 69 -1.67 -1.96 -8.17
CA LEU A 69 -2.86 -1.11 -8.09
C LEU A 69 -2.79 0.05 -9.09
N THR A 70 -1.62 0.66 -9.24
CA THR A 70 -1.42 1.74 -10.23
C THR A 70 -1.50 1.25 -11.68
N SER A 71 -1.01 0.03 -11.97
CA SER A 71 -1.05 -0.54 -13.31
C SER A 71 -2.46 -0.96 -13.73
N LYS A 72 -3.31 -1.39 -12.79
CA LYS A 72 -4.71 -1.72 -13.06
C LYS A 72 -5.54 -0.51 -13.52
N LYS A 73 -5.28 0.70 -12.99
CA LYS A 73 -5.95 1.94 -13.44
C LYS A 73 -5.66 2.27 -14.90
N LYS A 74 -4.47 1.94 -15.44
CA LYS A 74 -4.13 2.19 -16.86
C LYS A 74 -4.95 1.35 -17.85
N ARG A 75 -5.40 0.15 -17.46
CA ARG A 75 -6.08 -0.78 -18.38
C ARG A 75 -7.59 -0.48 -18.58
N ARG A 76 -8.19 0.40 -17.77
CA ARG A 76 -9.62 0.77 -17.88
C ARG A 76 -9.92 1.95 -18.84
N ARG A 77 -8.92 2.56 -19.48
CA ARG A 77 -9.11 3.75 -20.36
C ARG A 77 -9.16 3.45 -21.87
N LYS A 78 -9.59 2.26 -22.31
CA LYS A 78 -9.73 1.99 -23.75
C LYS A 78 -10.82 0.97 -24.07
N ILE A 79 -12.06 1.32 -23.72
CA ILE A 79 -13.27 0.87 -24.44
C ILE A 79 -14.25 2.06 -24.37
N GLU A 80 -13.88 3.18 -24.97
CA GLU A 80 -14.88 4.17 -25.38
C GLU A 80 -15.30 3.76 -26.79
N ASN A 81 -16.61 3.60 -26.94
CA ASN A 81 -17.31 3.05 -28.08
C ASN A 81 -16.82 3.65 -29.41
N ILE A 82 -16.39 2.79 -30.32
CA ILE A 82 -16.49 3.10 -31.75
C ILE A 82 -17.89 2.63 -32.12
N ILE A 83 -18.80 3.61 -32.23
CA ILE A 83 -20.11 3.45 -32.89
C ILE A 83 -19.86 3.34 -34.38
#